data_AF-A0A1V5ZUZ9-F1
#
_entry.id   AF-A0A1V5ZUZ9-F1
#
_cell.length_a   1.000
_cell.length_b   1.000
_cell.length_c   1.000
_cell.angle_alpha   90.00
_cell.angle_beta   90.00
_cell.angle_gamma   90.00
#
_symmetry.space_group_name_H-M   'P 1'
#
loop_
_entity.id
_entity.type
_entity.pdbx_description
1 polymer ?
#
loop_
_entity_poly.entity_id
_entity_poly.type
_entity_poly.pdbx_seq_one_letter_code
_entity_poly.pdbx_strand_id
1 'polypeptide(L)'
;MAELVKSISEIQDSSKQIVKVIKVIDDIAFQTNLLALNAAVEAARAGRHGKGFAVVADEVRNLASRSARAAQETAEMINTTSTKIQAGSLIATKTDASLKEIVNTAVKMVNLISEISLASAGQANSIALITQGLTQIDSVTQHNAGNAEETASVSEELSQQAFDLQAQLKKFKLKN
;
A
#
# COMPACT_ATOMS: atom_id res chain seq x y z
N MET A 1 13.60 -1.39 0.61
CA MET A 1 13.16 -2.13 1.82
C MET A 1 14.14 -3.23 2.22
N ALA A 2 14.66 -4.02 1.28
CA ALA A 2 15.72 -5.00 1.55
C ALA A 2 16.95 -4.39 2.24
N GLU A 3 17.39 -3.21 1.82
CA GLU A 3 18.49 -2.49 2.47
C GLU A 3 18.17 -2.08 3.92
N LEU A 4 16.94 -1.60 4.19
CA LEU A 4 16.52 -1.25 5.55
C LEU A 4 16.56 -2.47 6.49
N VAL A 5 16.00 -3.60 6.04
CA VAL A 5 16.00 -4.85 6.80
C VAL A 5 17.43 -5.35 7.04
N LYS A 6 18.29 -5.23 6.02
CA LYS A 6 19.72 -5.56 6.13
C LYS A 6 20.42 -4.68 7.17
N SER A 7 20.24 -3.36 7.12
CA SER A 7 20.83 -2.44 8.09
C SER A 7 20.35 -2.72 9.52
N ILE A 8 19.07 -3.02 9.71
CA ILE A 8 18.52 -3.41 11.03
C ILE A 8 19.19 -4.69 11.55
N SER A 9 19.41 -5.68 10.67
CA SER A 9 20.13 -6.92 11.02
C SER A 9 21.58 -6.65 11.41
N GLU A 10 22.30 -5.81 10.65
CA GLU A 10 23.69 -5.43 10.94
C GLU A 10 23.82 -4.69 12.28
N ILE A 11 22.87 -3.81 12.62
CA ILE A 11 22.83 -3.15 13.93
C ILE A 11 22.58 -4.16 15.05
N GLN A 12 21.69 -5.14 14.84
CA GLN A 12 21.41 -6.19 15.82
C GLN A 12 22.65 -7.04 16.09
N ASP A 13 23.39 -7.43 15.04
CA ASP A 13 24.61 -8.21 15.20
C ASP A 13 25.74 -7.40 15.84
N SER A 14 25.86 -6.11 15.50
CA SER A 14 26.79 -5.18 16.17
C SER A 14 26.49 -5.06 17.66
N SER A 15 25.20 -4.98 18.03
CA SER A 15 24.76 -4.93 19.43
C SER A 15 25.15 -6.20 20.19
N LYS A 16 25.03 -7.40 19.58
CA LYS A 16 25.50 -8.65 20.20
C LYS A 16 27.01 -8.66 20.43
N GLN A 17 27.80 -8.08 19.51
CA GLN A 17 29.25 -7.96 19.70
C GLN A 17 29.58 -7.03 20.86
N ILE A 18 28.87 -5.91 21.01
CA ILE A 18 29.03 -5.00 22.15
C ILE A 18 28.76 -5.74 23.47
N VAL A 19 27.68 -6.53 23.57
CA VAL A 19 27.39 -7.34 24.78
C VAL A 19 28.56 -8.27 25.14
N LYS A 20 29.19 -8.92 24.14
CA LYS A 20 30.37 -9.77 24.39
C LYS A 20 31.54 -8.96 24.94
N VAL A 21 31.80 -7.77 24.41
CA VAL A 21 32.88 -6.89 24.88
C VAL A 21 32.60 -6.41 26.30
N ILE A 22 31.36 -6.02 26.61
CA ILE A 22 30.96 -5.62 27.97
C ILE A 22 31.14 -6.75 28.97
N LYS A 23 30.84 -7.99 28.58
CA LYS A 23 31.10 -9.17 29.43
C LYS A 23 32.59 -9.34 29.76
N VAL A 24 33.48 -9.15 28.78
CA VAL A 24 34.93 -9.19 29.02
C VAL A 24 35.36 -8.07 29.97
N ILE A 25 34.77 -6.87 29.87
CA ILE A 25 35.06 -5.75 30.79
C ILE A 25 34.62 -6.09 32.22
N ASP A 26 33.45 -6.70 32.39
CA ASP A 26 32.96 -7.16 33.69
C ASP A 26 33.88 -8.24 34.30
N ASP A 27 34.33 -9.20 33.48
CA ASP A 27 35.31 -10.22 33.89
C ASP A 27 36.64 -9.59 34.33
N ILE A 28 37.14 -8.57 33.60
CA ILE A 28 38.36 -7.82 33.97
C ILE A 28 38.16 -7.06 35.28
N ALA A 29 37.00 -6.40 35.46
CA ALA A 29 36.68 -5.69 36.69
C ALA A 29 36.64 -6.65 37.89
N PHE A 30 36.06 -7.85 37.72
CA PHE A 30 36.04 -8.88 38.74
C PHE A 30 37.45 -9.39 39.09
N GLN A 31 38.29 -9.68 38.10
CA GLN A 31 39.68 -10.07 38.33
C GLN A 31 40.50 -8.97 39.03
N THR A 32 40.30 -7.71 38.64
CA THR A 32 40.95 -6.55 39.26
C THR A 32 40.53 -6.40 40.72
N ASN A 33 39.25 -6.61 41.03
CA ASN A 33 38.74 -6.61 42.39
C ASN A 33 39.37 -7.73 43.24
N LEU A 34 39.57 -8.92 42.67
CA LEU A 34 40.23 -10.04 43.34
C LEU A 34 41.71 -9.76 43.60
N LEU A 35 42.42 -9.18 42.63
CA LEU A 35 43.82 -8.75 42.76
C LEU A 35 43.98 -7.67 43.85
N ALA A 36 43.08 -6.69 43.88
CA ALA A 36 43.05 -5.65 44.91
C ALA A 36 42.83 -6.23 46.31
N LEU A 37 41.94 -7.22 46.44
CA LEU A 37 41.73 -7.92 47.71
C LEU A 37 43.00 -8.64 48.17
N ASN A 38 43.68 -9.37 47.27
CA ASN A 38 44.94 -10.04 47.59
C ASN A 38 46.03 -9.04 48.01
N ALA A 39 46.11 -7.88 47.33
CA ALA A 39 47.04 -6.81 47.69
C ALA A 39 46.74 -6.21 49.06
N ALA A 40 45.46 -6.03 49.40
CA ALA A 40 45.04 -5.54 50.72
C ALA A 40 45.41 -6.53 51.84
N VAL A 41 45.28 -7.84 51.60
CA VAL A 41 45.68 -8.89 52.54
C VAL A 41 47.20 -8.87 52.77
N GLU A 42 48.01 -8.77 51.70
CA GLU A 42 49.46 -8.75 51.82
C GLU A 42 49.97 -7.44 52.46
N ALA A 43 49.31 -6.32 52.20
CA ALA A 43 49.55 -5.05 52.88
C ALA A 43 49.27 -5.13 54.39
N ALA A 44 48.19 -5.80 54.79
CA ALA A 44 47.90 -6.06 56.20
C ALA A 44 48.97 -6.96 56.85
N ARG A 45 49.46 -7.97 56.11
CA ARG A 45 50.52 -8.89 56.54
C ARG A 45 51.87 -8.18 56.77
N ALA A 46 52.19 -7.16 55.97
CA ALA A 46 53.39 -6.32 56.11
C ALA A 46 53.32 -5.30 57.26
N GLY A 47 52.18 -5.20 57.97
CA GLY A 47 52.02 -4.36 59.16
C GLY A 47 52.28 -2.88 58.89
N ARG A 48 53.24 -2.26 59.61
CA ARG A 48 53.54 -0.83 59.48
C ARG A 48 54.11 -0.45 58.10
N HIS A 49 54.83 -1.36 57.44
CA HIS A 49 55.42 -1.10 56.12
C HIS A 49 54.39 -1.18 54.98
N GLY A 50 53.25 -1.82 55.20
CA GLY A 50 52.18 -2.00 54.20
C GLY A 50 51.12 -0.90 54.15
N LYS A 51 51.16 0.09 55.06
CA LYS A 51 50.09 1.11 55.17
C LYS A 51 49.83 1.89 53.88
N GLY A 52 50.87 2.25 53.13
CA GLY A 52 50.71 2.93 51.83
C GLY A 52 50.11 2.02 50.75
N PHE A 53 50.51 0.75 50.73
CA PHE A 53 49.96 -0.26 49.81
C PHE A 53 48.50 -0.60 50.10
N ALA A 54 48.08 -0.58 51.36
CA ALA A 54 46.69 -0.82 51.75
C ALA A 54 45.74 0.24 51.17
N VAL A 55 46.13 1.52 51.18
CA VAL A 55 45.32 2.61 50.61
C VAL A 55 45.17 2.45 49.09
N VAL A 56 46.26 2.11 48.39
CA VAL A 56 46.22 1.86 46.95
C VAL A 56 45.33 0.65 46.63
N ALA A 57 45.42 -0.43 47.41
CA ALA A 57 44.60 -1.61 47.22
C ALA A 57 43.10 -1.31 47.38
N ASP A 58 42.72 -0.53 48.39
CA ASP A 58 41.32 -0.11 48.57
C ASP A 58 40.82 0.79 47.42
N GLU A 59 41.65 1.70 46.92
CA GLU A 59 41.30 2.56 45.78
C GLU A 59 41.12 1.75 44.48
N VAL A 60 42.01 0.79 44.22
CA VAL A 60 41.88 -0.13 43.07
C VAL A 60 40.61 -0.99 43.21
N ARG A 61 40.28 -1.44 44.42
CA ARG A 61 39.05 -2.21 44.68
C ARG A 61 37.80 -1.37 44.41
N ASN A 62 37.79 -0.12 44.84
CA ASN A 62 36.70 0.81 44.57
C ASN A 62 36.54 1.08 43.07
N LEU A 63 37.65 1.33 42.36
CA LEU A 63 37.65 1.53 40.92
C LEU A 63 37.11 0.29 40.17
N ALA A 64 37.53 -0.91 40.57
CA ALA A 64 37.03 -2.17 40.01
C ALA A 64 35.51 -2.33 40.21
N SER A 65 35.00 -2.04 41.41
CA SER A 65 33.55 -2.10 41.70
C SER A 65 32.76 -1.08 40.87
N ARG A 66 33.29 0.14 40.70
CA ARG A 66 32.69 1.16 39.83
C ARG A 66 32.67 0.71 38.36
N SER A 67 33.74 0.08 37.90
CA SER A 67 33.86 -0.43 36.53
C SER A 67 32.86 -1.56 36.26
N ALA A 68 32.70 -2.50 37.19
CA ALA A 68 31.69 -3.57 37.09
C ALA A 68 30.27 -3.00 37.01
N ARG A 69 29.94 -2.01 37.86
CA ARG A 69 28.62 -1.35 37.82
C ARG A 69 28.35 -0.66 36.47
N ALA A 70 29.33 0.08 35.96
CA ALA A 70 29.20 0.75 34.66
C ALA A 70 29.05 -0.26 33.50
N ALA A 71 29.76 -1.39 33.57
CA ALA A 71 29.61 -2.48 32.59
C ALA A 71 28.17 -3.04 32.64
N GLN A 72 27.63 -3.26 33.84
CA GLN A 72 26.28 -3.80 34.02
C GLN A 72 25.18 -2.83 33.52
N GLU A 73 25.30 -1.53 33.84
CA GLU A 73 24.40 -0.49 33.31
C GLU A 73 24.47 -0.40 31.78
N THR A 74 25.66 -0.52 31.20
CA THR A 74 25.84 -0.53 29.74
C THR A 74 25.21 -1.77 29.11
N ALA A 75 25.34 -2.94 29.72
CA ALA A 75 24.70 -4.17 29.26
C ALA A 75 23.17 -4.03 29.23
N GLU A 76 22.57 -3.41 30.26
CA GLU A 76 21.14 -3.15 30.33
C GLU A 76 20.66 -2.19 29.23
N MET A 77 21.40 -1.11 28.98
CA MET A 77 21.10 -0.18 27.88
C MET A 77 21.17 -0.85 26.51
N ILE A 78 22.16 -1.72 26.28
CA ILE A 78 22.28 -2.47 25.02
C ILE A 78 21.17 -3.49 24.86
N ASN A 79 20.79 -4.21 25.92
CA ASN A 79 19.64 -5.12 25.88
C ASN A 79 18.34 -4.38 25.55
N THR A 80 18.10 -3.23 26.17
CA THR A 80 16.94 -2.37 25.88
C THR A 80 16.95 -1.91 24.42
N THR A 81 18.13 -1.53 23.91
CA THR A 81 18.31 -1.11 22.51
C THR A 81 18.04 -2.26 21.55
N SER A 82 18.50 -3.48 21.87
CA SER A 82 18.23 -4.69 21.09
C SER A 82 16.73 -4.97 20.98
N THR A 83 15.98 -4.85 22.06
CA THR A 83 14.51 -5.01 22.05
C THR A 83 13.83 -3.98 21.15
N LYS A 84 14.28 -2.72 21.19
CA LYS A 84 13.76 -1.65 20.32
C LYS A 84 14.07 -1.91 18.84
N ILE A 85 15.26 -2.43 18.52
CA ILE A 85 15.65 -2.81 17.16
C ILE A 85 14.76 -3.95 16.64
N GLN A 86 14.50 -4.97 17.45
CA GLN A 86 13.59 -6.07 17.08
C GLN A 86 12.17 -5.57 16.78
N ALA A 87 11.62 -4.68 17.63
CA ALA A 87 10.33 -4.06 17.38
C ALA A 87 10.34 -3.24 16.07
N GLY A 88 11.40 -2.48 15.81
CA GLY A 88 11.61 -1.75 14.56
C GLY A 88 11.67 -2.67 13.34
N SER A 89 12.34 -3.82 13.44
CA SER A 89 12.40 -4.84 12.38
C SER A 89 11.02 -5.38 12.03
N LEU A 90 10.18 -5.63 13.03
CA LEU A 90 8.82 -6.13 12.84
C LEU A 90 7.95 -5.09 12.12
N ILE A 91 8.05 -3.82 12.53
CA ILE A 91 7.34 -2.71 11.87
C ILE A 91 7.79 -2.60 10.41
N ALA A 92 9.11 -2.59 10.15
CA ALA A 92 9.64 -2.52 8.79
C ALA A 92 9.14 -3.66 7.89
N THR A 93 9.07 -4.87 8.43
CA THR A 93 8.55 -6.06 7.72
C THR A 93 7.06 -5.92 7.41
N LYS A 94 6.27 -5.42 8.36
CA LYS A 94 4.84 -5.14 8.14
C LYS A 94 4.64 -4.07 7.07
N THR A 95 5.44 -3.01 7.11
CA THR A 95 5.40 -1.94 6.10
C THR A 95 5.77 -2.47 4.71
N ASP A 96 6.78 -3.35 4.60
CA ASP A 96 7.12 -4.01 3.33
C ASP A 96 5.94 -4.79 2.73
N ALA A 97 5.23 -5.55 3.56
CA ALA A 97 4.05 -6.30 3.14
C ALA A 97 2.92 -5.39 2.66
N SER A 98 2.62 -4.31 3.40
CA SER A 98 1.60 -3.34 2.99
C SER A 98 1.95 -2.62 1.70
N LEU A 99 3.22 -2.27 1.49
CA LEU A 99 3.66 -1.65 0.23
C LEU A 99 3.51 -2.60 -0.96
N LYS A 100 3.82 -3.89 -0.79
CA LYS A 100 3.57 -4.91 -1.82
C LYS A 100 2.09 -5.05 -2.17
N GLU A 101 1.22 -4.99 -1.17
CA GLU A 101 -0.23 -5.01 -1.38
C GLU A 101 -0.73 -3.78 -2.14
N ILE A 102 -0.19 -2.59 -1.83
CA ILE A 102 -0.48 -1.35 -2.57
C ILE A 102 -0.08 -1.49 -4.03
N VAL A 103 1.13 -1.99 -4.32
CA VAL A 103 1.61 -2.21 -5.69
C VAL A 103 0.69 -3.18 -6.44
N ASN A 104 0.32 -4.31 -5.82
CA ASN A 104 -0.60 -5.27 -6.42
C ASN A 104 -1.97 -4.66 -6.72
N THR A 105 -2.48 -3.81 -5.83
CA THR A 105 -3.76 -3.12 -6.01
C THR A 105 -3.67 -2.09 -7.14
N ALA A 106 -2.56 -1.36 -7.25
CA ALA A 106 -2.32 -0.44 -8.34
C ALA A 106 -2.30 -1.15 -9.70
N VAL A 107 -1.66 -2.33 -9.80
CA VAL A 107 -1.66 -3.15 -11.02
C VAL A 107 -3.09 -3.58 -11.40
N LYS A 108 -3.91 -4.03 -10.42
CA LYS A 108 -5.31 -4.36 -10.67
C LYS A 108 -6.11 -3.17 -11.18
N MET A 109 -5.87 -1.98 -10.62
CA MET A 109 -6.53 -0.75 -11.05
C MET A 109 -6.19 -0.40 -12.50
N VAL A 110 -4.92 -0.54 -12.91
CA VAL A 110 -4.49 -0.32 -14.29
C VAL A 110 -5.21 -1.29 -15.24
N ASN A 111 -5.33 -2.57 -14.88
CA ASN A 111 -6.06 -3.55 -15.69
C ASN A 111 -7.54 -3.19 -15.83
N LEU A 112 -8.21 -2.81 -14.74
CA LEU A 112 -9.60 -2.36 -14.78
C LEU A 112 -9.80 -1.13 -15.66
N ILE A 113 -8.88 -0.16 -15.61
CA ILE A 113 -8.92 1.02 -16.49
C ILE A 113 -8.76 0.61 -17.95
N SER A 114 -7.89 -0.36 -18.25
CA SER A 114 -7.74 -0.91 -19.60
C SER A 114 -9.02 -1.59 -20.09
N GLU A 115 -9.67 -2.39 -19.25
CA GLU A 115 -10.96 -3.03 -19.55
C GLU A 115 -12.06 -1.98 -19.79
N ILE A 116 -12.15 -0.95 -18.94
CA ILE A 116 -13.10 0.17 -19.10
C ILE A 116 -12.86 0.89 -20.44
N SER A 117 -11.60 1.15 -20.80
CA SER A 117 -11.26 1.80 -22.05
C SER A 117 -11.70 0.98 -23.27
N LEU A 118 -11.45 -0.34 -23.26
CA LEU A 118 -11.90 -1.25 -24.31
C LEU A 118 -13.43 -1.32 -24.40
N ALA A 119 -14.11 -1.44 -23.26
CA ALA A 119 -15.57 -1.44 -23.20
C ALA A 119 -16.17 -0.12 -23.72
N SER A 120 -15.55 1.01 -23.38
CA SER A 120 -15.99 2.34 -23.83
C SER A 120 -15.83 2.51 -25.34
N ALA A 121 -14.73 2.03 -25.92
CA ALA A 121 -14.55 2.02 -27.37
C ALA A 121 -15.60 1.13 -28.06
N GLY A 122 -15.91 -0.04 -27.48
CA GLY A 122 -16.99 -0.90 -27.95
C GLY A 122 -18.36 -0.22 -27.90
N GLN A 123 -18.68 0.47 -26.80
CA GLN A 123 -19.92 1.24 -26.66
C GLN A 123 -20.02 2.37 -27.69
N ALA A 124 -18.93 3.10 -27.96
CA ALA A 124 -18.92 4.15 -28.97
C ALA A 124 -19.26 3.60 -30.37
N ASN A 125 -18.71 2.44 -30.74
CA ASN A 125 -19.04 1.77 -31.99
C ASN A 125 -20.52 1.33 -32.04
N SER A 126 -21.03 0.76 -30.95
CA SER A 126 -22.45 0.39 -30.85
C SER A 126 -23.38 1.59 -30.98
N ILE A 127 -23.03 2.73 -30.38
CA ILE A 127 -23.79 3.98 -30.52
C ILE A 127 -23.80 4.44 -31.97
N ALA A 128 -22.68 4.38 -32.68
CA ALA A 128 -22.62 4.75 -34.09
C ALA A 128 -23.58 3.89 -34.94
N LEU A 129 -23.65 2.58 -34.68
CA LEU A 129 -24.59 1.68 -35.35
C LEU A 129 -26.06 2.01 -35.01
N ILE A 130 -26.35 2.31 -33.73
CA ILE A 130 -27.70 2.74 -33.31
C ILE A 130 -28.10 4.03 -34.02
N THR A 131 -27.22 5.02 -34.08
CA THR A 131 -27.47 6.28 -34.79
C THR A 131 -27.76 6.04 -36.26
N GLN A 132 -27.01 5.17 -36.93
CA GLN A 132 -27.27 4.80 -38.33
C GLN A 132 -28.64 4.13 -38.50
N GLY A 133 -29.00 3.21 -37.60
CA GLY A 133 -30.33 2.57 -37.59
C GLY A 133 -31.46 3.58 -37.39
N LEU A 134 -31.28 4.57 -36.50
CA LEU A 134 -32.24 5.64 -36.30
C LEU A 134 -32.43 6.51 -37.55
N THR A 135 -31.35 6.82 -38.29
CA THR A 135 -31.46 7.54 -39.57
C THR A 135 -32.26 6.76 -40.60
N GLN A 136 -32.13 5.42 -40.65
CA GLN A 136 -32.95 4.59 -41.53
C GLN A 136 -34.42 4.60 -41.12
N ILE A 137 -34.70 4.48 -39.83
CA ILE A 137 -36.07 4.55 -39.30
C ILE A 137 -36.70 5.90 -39.60
N ASP A 138 -35.95 7.00 -39.44
CA ASP A 138 -36.42 8.35 -39.76
C ASP A 138 -36.77 8.47 -41.25
N SER A 139 -35.91 7.97 -42.15
CA SER A 139 -36.18 7.96 -43.59
C SER A 139 -37.45 7.20 -43.96
N VAL A 140 -37.68 6.01 -43.37
CA VAL A 140 -38.91 5.24 -43.59
C VAL A 140 -40.12 5.95 -43.01
N THR A 141 -39.99 6.60 -41.86
CA THR A 141 -41.06 7.36 -41.22
C THR A 141 -41.49 8.54 -42.09
N GLN A 142 -40.53 9.29 -42.66
CA GLN A 142 -40.79 10.37 -43.61
C GLN A 142 -41.45 9.87 -44.90
N HIS A 143 -40.96 8.76 -45.45
CA HIS A 143 -41.58 8.14 -46.63
C HIS A 143 -43.02 7.70 -46.37
N ASN A 144 -43.29 7.11 -45.20
CA ASN A 144 -44.66 6.72 -44.81
C ASN A 144 -45.58 7.94 -44.64
N ALA A 145 -45.07 9.05 -44.10
CA ALA A 145 -45.82 10.29 -43.99
C ALA A 145 -46.19 10.85 -45.38
N GLY A 146 -45.22 10.92 -46.31
CA GLY A 146 -45.47 11.35 -47.69
C GLY A 146 -46.45 10.46 -48.43
N ASN A 147 -46.32 9.14 -48.31
CA ASN A 147 -47.29 8.20 -48.88
C ASN A 147 -48.69 8.37 -48.31
N ALA A 148 -48.82 8.66 -47.02
CA ALA A 148 -50.11 8.91 -46.40
C ALA A 148 -50.76 10.20 -46.92
N GLU A 149 -49.99 11.27 -47.13
CA GLU A 149 -50.46 12.50 -47.76
C GLU A 149 -50.91 12.26 -49.21
N GLU A 150 -50.11 11.57 -50.00
CA GLU A 150 -50.47 11.21 -51.39
C GLU A 150 -51.74 10.36 -51.42
N THR A 151 -51.83 9.35 -50.55
CA THR A 151 -53.02 8.47 -50.45
C THR A 151 -54.27 9.25 -50.05
N ALA A 152 -54.15 10.23 -49.14
CA ALA A 152 -55.25 11.10 -48.77
C ALA A 152 -55.72 11.94 -49.96
N SER A 153 -54.79 12.54 -50.71
CA SER A 153 -55.10 13.32 -51.92
C SER A 153 -55.78 12.48 -53.00
N VAL A 154 -55.26 11.28 -53.29
CA VAL A 154 -55.88 10.34 -54.24
C VAL A 154 -57.27 9.93 -53.78
N SER A 155 -57.48 9.71 -52.48
CA SER A 155 -58.79 9.36 -51.93
C SER A 155 -59.81 10.49 -52.08
N GLU A 156 -59.39 11.75 -51.92
CA GLU A 156 -60.23 12.92 -52.19
C GLU A 156 -60.59 13.03 -53.68
N GLU A 157 -59.63 12.85 -54.59
CA GLU A 157 -59.88 12.86 -56.03
C GLU A 157 -60.85 11.75 -56.45
N LEU A 158 -60.64 10.53 -55.93
CA LEU A 158 -61.51 9.39 -56.21
C LEU A 158 -62.95 9.63 -55.72
N SER A 159 -63.09 10.25 -54.54
CA SER A 159 -64.38 10.67 -53.98
C SER A 159 -65.07 11.68 -54.90
N GLN A 160 -64.36 12.70 -55.37
CA GLN A 160 -64.88 13.69 -56.30
C GLN A 160 -65.32 13.06 -57.63
N GLN A 161 -64.51 12.17 -58.20
CA GLN A 161 -64.87 11.43 -59.43
C GLN A 161 -66.13 10.57 -59.24
N ALA A 162 -66.29 9.95 -58.07
CA ALA A 162 -67.50 9.18 -57.75
C ALA A 162 -68.74 10.09 -57.64
N PHE A 163 -68.62 11.28 -57.04
CA PHE A 163 -69.68 12.29 -57.02
C PHE A 163 -70.07 12.75 -58.42
N ASP A 164 -69.08 13.05 -59.27
CA ASP A 164 -69.31 13.49 -60.65
C ASP A 164 -70.01 12.41 -61.48
N LEU A 165 -69.58 11.14 -61.36
CA LEU A 165 -70.22 10.01 -62.01
C LEU A 165 -71.69 9.85 -61.56
N GLN A 166 -71.95 9.95 -60.25
CA GLN A 166 -73.32 9.91 -59.73
C GLN A 166 -74.16 11.08 -60.28
N ALA A 167 -73.60 12.28 -60.38
CA ALA A 167 -74.28 13.44 -60.94
C ALA A 167 -74.61 13.26 -62.43
N GLN A 168 -73.71 12.66 -63.22
CA GLN A 168 -73.98 12.32 -64.62
C GLN A 168 -75.09 11.26 -64.74
N LEU A 169 -75.05 10.20 -63.91
CA LEU A 169 -76.09 9.17 -63.90
C LEU A 169 -77.48 9.73 -63.60
N LYS A 170 -77.60 10.70 -62.67
CA LYS A 170 -78.88 11.37 -62.34
C LYS A 170 -79.50 12.14 -63.51
N LYS A 171 -78.73 12.53 -64.53
CA LYS A 171 -79.25 13.21 -65.73
C LYS A 171 -80.00 12.26 -66.66
N PHE A 172 -79.72 10.96 -66.60
CA PHE A 172 -80.41 9.98 -67.41
C PHE A 172 -81.78 9.67 -66.81
N LYS A 173 -82.86 10.10 -67.48
CA LYS A 173 -84.20 9.61 -67.20
C LYS A 173 -84.39 8.26 -67.88
N LEU A 174 -84.56 7.22 -67.08
CA LEU A 174 -84.99 5.91 -67.56
C LEU A 174 -86.44 6.03 -68.06
N LYS A 175 -86.66 5.68 -69.33
CA LYS A 175 -88.01 5.46 -69.86
C LYS A 175 -88.55 4.18 -69.21
N ASN A 176 -89.63 4.32 -68.46
CA ASN A 176 -90.60 3.23 -68.32
C ASN A 176 -91.51 3.23 -69.55
#